data_AF-A0AAU9M137-F1
#
_entry.id   AF-A0AAU9M137-F1
#
_cell.length_a   1.000
_cell.length_b   1.000
_cell.length_c   1.000
_cell.angle_alpha   90.00
_cell.angle_beta   90.00
_cell.angle_gamma   90.00
#
_symmetry.space_group_name_H-M   'P 1'
#
loop_
_entity.id
_entity.type
_entity.pdbx_description
1 polymer ?
#
loop_
_entity_poly.entity_id
_entity_poly.type
_entity_poly.pdbx_seq_one_letter_code
_entity_poly.pdbx_strand_id
1 'polypeptide(L)'
;MPKHYRPPGKKKEGNAARYITRSQAVKDLQVSLSVFRKLCIFKKVFPRDPKKKVKGNHHTYYHMKDILGLKHEPLLVKFRETRTYEKKKKKAMSKKNKNLVECVSTRKPSYTLDRPILERYPTFIDALRVLDDGLTMVHLFAALPAIERENIQVERIHNCRGLSLEWQAYVSRTHKLRKAFISVKGIYYQAEVEGQKITWLTPHALQQVMPQDVDYKIMLTFLELYENLLGFVNFKLYNSINLKYPPILDPRLKSSASDLYALTRYVENAGDENEDDKETRACKTLFKKHDILLES
;
A
#
# COMPACT_ATOMS: atom_id res chain seq x y z
N MET A 1 22.75 44.04 -25.06
CA MET A 1 22.74 42.55 -25.07
C MET A 1 21.82 42.06 -26.18
N PRO A 2 22.27 41.19 -27.10
CA PRO A 2 21.45 40.73 -28.21
C PRO A 2 20.36 39.79 -27.68
N LYS A 3 19.08 40.10 -27.95
CA LYS A 3 17.98 39.17 -27.69
C LYS A 3 18.16 37.95 -28.60
N HIS A 4 18.56 36.81 -28.03
CA HIS A 4 18.69 35.55 -28.75
C HIS A 4 17.35 35.18 -29.40
N TYR A 5 17.24 35.36 -30.72
CA TYR A 5 16.08 34.95 -31.50
C TYR A 5 16.07 33.42 -31.61
N ARG A 6 15.08 32.75 -30.98
CA ARG A 6 14.84 31.32 -31.18
C ARG A 6 13.76 31.12 -32.23
N PRO A 7 13.96 30.20 -33.20
CA PRO A 7 12.99 29.95 -34.26
C PRO A 7 11.62 29.52 -33.71
N PRO A 8 10.52 29.92 -34.37
CA PRO A 8 9.15 29.83 -33.86
C PRO A 8 8.63 28.41 -33.56
N GLY A 9 9.33 27.35 -34.00
CA GLY A 9 8.98 25.95 -33.68
C GLY A 9 9.60 25.39 -32.38
N LYS A 10 10.48 26.13 -31.69
CA LYS A 10 11.21 25.65 -30.48
C LYS A 10 10.75 26.30 -29.17
N LYS A 11 9.57 26.93 -29.11
CA LYS A 11 9.05 27.48 -27.86
C LYS A 11 8.51 26.34 -26.98
N LYS A 12 9.36 25.85 -26.05
CA LYS A 12 8.92 25.07 -24.88
C LYS A 12 8.28 26.01 -23.85
N GLU A 13 7.23 26.71 -24.26
CA GLU A 13 6.53 27.67 -23.40
C GLU A 13 5.03 27.34 -23.40
N GLY A 14 4.37 27.53 -22.25
CA GLY A 14 2.96 27.17 -22.07
C GLY A 14 2.73 25.67 -21.84
N ASN A 15 1.62 25.13 -22.37
CA ASN A 15 1.16 23.78 -22.08
C ASN A 15 2.15 22.69 -22.50
N ALA A 16 2.94 22.92 -23.56
CA ALA A 16 3.98 21.99 -24.01
C ALA A 16 5.12 21.80 -23.00
N ALA A 17 5.36 22.79 -22.14
CA ALA A 17 6.34 22.69 -21.05
C ALA A 17 5.73 22.13 -19.76
N ARG A 18 4.41 22.30 -19.56
CA ARG A 18 3.73 21.88 -18.32
C ARG A 18 3.38 20.40 -18.31
N TYR A 19 3.12 19.82 -19.48
CA TYR A 19 2.63 18.46 -19.61
C TYR A 19 3.57 17.59 -20.42
N ILE A 20 3.64 16.32 -20.05
CA ILE A 20 4.41 15.27 -20.72
C ILE A 20 3.50 14.07 -20.98
N THR A 21 3.64 13.40 -22.13
CA THR A 21 2.85 12.20 -22.40
C THR A 21 3.39 10.99 -21.64
N ARG A 22 2.53 10.01 -21.34
CA ARG A 22 2.92 8.76 -20.66
C ARG A 22 4.16 8.10 -21.28
N SER A 23 4.18 7.96 -22.60
CA SER A 23 5.29 7.31 -23.31
C SER A 23 6.61 8.08 -23.15
N GLN A 24 6.54 9.41 -23.06
CA GLN A 24 7.73 10.23 -22.80
C GLN A 24 8.17 10.14 -21.34
N ALA A 25 7.24 10.17 -20.39
CA ALA A 25 7.55 10.02 -18.97
C ALA A 25 8.23 8.68 -18.65
N VAL A 26 7.74 7.58 -19.24
CA VAL A 26 8.34 6.25 -19.10
C VAL A 26 9.77 6.22 -19.67
N LYS A 27 10.01 6.87 -20.81
CA LYS A 27 11.34 6.97 -21.42
C LYS A 27 12.30 7.81 -20.57
N ASP A 28 11.83 8.93 -20.02
CA ASP A 28 12.64 9.83 -19.19
C ASP A 28 13.06 9.19 -17.87
N LEU A 29 12.14 8.45 -17.22
CA LEU A 29 12.43 7.72 -15.97
C LEU A 29 13.23 6.41 -16.19
N GLN A 30 13.32 5.94 -17.44
CA GLN A 30 14.00 4.70 -17.85
C GLN A 30 13.45 3.42 -17.17
N VAL A 31 12.14 3.39 -16.93
CA VAL A 31 11.44 2.26 -16.28
C VAL A 31 10.51 1.54 -17.25
N SER A 32 10.03 0.35 -16.87
CA SER A 32 8.95 -0.32 -17.60
C SER A 32 7.61 0.35 -17.31
N LEU A 33 6.62 0.11 -18.18
CA LEU A 33 5.27 0.65 -17.99
C LEU A 33 4.60 0.15 -16.70
N SER A 34 4.82 -1.12 -16.33
CA SER A 34 4.29 -1.69 -15.09
C SER A 34 4.85 -0.99 -13.86
N VAL A 35 6.18 -0.82 -13.80
CA VAL A 35 6.85 -0.11 -12.70
C VAL A 35 6.45 1.36 -12.65
N PHE A 36 6.30 2.01 -13.81
CA PHE A 36 5.79 3.38 -13.88
C PHE A 36 4.40 3.52 -13.24
N ARG A 37 3.46 2.60 -13.56
CA ARG A 37 2.13 2.59 -12.94
C ARG A 37 2.21 2.40 -11.43
N LYS A 38 3.04 1.47 -10.94
CA LYS A 38 3.29 1.25 -9.50
C LYS A 38 3.78 2.52 -8.80
N LEU A 39 4.81 3.15 -9.36
CA LEU A 39 5.36 4.40 -8.83
C LEU A 39 4.31 5.52 -8.78
N CYS A 40 3.50 5.65 -9.83
CA CYS A 40 2.42 6.64 -9.87
C CYS A 40 1.41 6.41 -8.74
N ILE A 41 1.05 5.15 -8.46
CA ILE A 41 0.14 4.78 -7.37
C ILE A 41 0.75 5.13 -6.02
N PHE A 42 2.01 4.76 -5.77
CA PHE A 42 2.69 5.05 -4.50
C PHE A 42 2.87 6.55 -4.25
N LYS A 43 3.10 7.36 -5.29
CA LYS A 43 3.32 8.82 -5.14
C LYS A 43 2.12 9.70 -5.46
N LYS A 44 0.93 9.13 -5.67
CA LYS A 44 -0.29 9.91 -5.96
C LYS A 44 -0.17 10.74 -7.25
N VAL A 45 0.56 10.23 -8.25
CA VAL A 45 0.69 10.91 -9.55
C VAL A 45 -0.43 10.44 -10.46
N PHE A 46 -1.38 11.34 -10.71
CA PHE A 46 -2.55 11.05 -11.54
C PHE A 46 -2.41 11.63 -12.96
N PRO A 47 -3.01 10.98 -13.96
CA PRO A 47 -3.12 11.57 -15.29
C PRO A 47 -3.96 12.85 -15.22
N ARG A 48 -3.65 13.80 -16.10
CA ARG A 48 -4.32 15.10 -16.20
C ARG A 48 -4.83 15.31 -17.61
N ASP A 49 -5.93 16.03 -17.73
CA ASP A 49 -6.51 16.40 -19.02
C ASP A 49 -6.21 17.87 -19.34
N PRO A 50 -5.20 18.17 -20.18
CA PRO A 50 -4.84 19.55 -20.50
C PRO A 50 -5.84 20.16 -21.49
N LYS A 51 -6.19 21.44 -21.29
CA LYS A 51 -7.09 22.20 -22.18
C LYS A 51 -6.66 22.19 -23.65
N LYS A 52 -5.35 22.24 -23.92
CA LYS A 52 -4.79 22.10 -25.26
C LYS A 52 -3.83 20.91 -25.29
N LYS A 53 -4.20 19.87 -26.03
CA LYS A 53 -3.46 18.60 -26.16
C LYS A 53 -2.46 18.67 -27.31
N VAL A 54 -1.20 18.95 -26.98
CA VAL A 54 -0.13 19.22 -27.96
C VAL A 54 0.15 18.01 -28.87
N LYS A 55 -0.07 16.78 -28.39
CA LYS A 55 0.22 15.54 -29.13
C LYS A 55 -1.03 14.75 -29.52
N GLY A 56 -2.21 15.35 -29.45
CA GLY A 56 -3.50 14.71 -29.77
C GLY A 56 -4.21 14.09 -28.57
N ASN A 57 -5.43 13.61 -28.81
CA ASN A 57 -6.42 13.23 -27.79
C ASN A 57 -6.22 11.83 -27.18
N HIS A 58 -5.58 10.91 -27.91
CA HIS A 58 -5.44 9.51 -27.49
C HIS A 58 -4.32 9.28 -26.46
N HIS A 59 -3.58 10.32 -26.08
CA HIS A 59 -2.50 10.22 -25.12
C HIS A 59 -2.94 10.67 -23.73
N THR A 60 -2.48 9.93 -22.72
CA THR A 60 -2.56 10.38 -21.34
C THR A 60 -1.39 11.32 -21.02
N TYR A 61 -1.72 12.45 -20.40
CA TYR A 61 -0.76 13.49 -20.03
C TYR A 61 -0.55 13.48 -18.51
N TYR A 62 0.66 13.82 -18.10
CA TYR A 62 1.07 14.02 -16.71
C TYR A 62 1.72 15.39 -16.58
N HIS A 63 1.75 15.95 -15.36
CA HIS A 63 2.50 17.18 -15.13
C HIS A 63 4.01 16.90 -15.12
N MET A 64 4.77 17.80 -15.76
CA MET A 64 6.23 17.70 -15.77
C MET A 64 6.84 17.80 -14.37
N LYS A 65 6.22 18.60 -13.48
CA LYS A 65 6.63 18.73 -12.08
C LYS A 65 6.55 17.40 -11.34
N ASP A 66 5.46 16.66 -11.51
CA ASP A 66 5.24 15.37 -10.85
C ASP A 66 6.27 14.33 -11.33
N ILE A 67 6.54 14.29 -12.63
CA ILE A 67 7.56 13.39 -13.21
C ILE A 67 8.97 13.75 -12.72
N LEU A 68 9.28 15.03 -12.57
CA LEU A 68 10.54 15.47 -11.98
C LEU A 68 10.65 15.03 -10.52
N GLY A 69 9.57 15.11 -9.74
CA GLY A 69 9.51 14.55 -8.39
C GLY A 69 9.79 13.04 -8.37
N LEU A 70 9.16 12.28 -9.27
CA LEU A 70 9.40 10.83 -9.41
C LEU A 70 10.85 10.48 -9.76
N LYS A 71 11.58 11.37 -10.45
CA LYS A 71 12.97 11.14 -10.85
C LYS A 71 13.92 11.11 -9.65
N HIS A 72 13.62 11.88 -8.61
CA HIS A 72 14.42 11.97 -7.39
C HIS A 72 13.99 10.99 -6.30
N GLU A 73 13.04 10.10 -6.59
CA GLU A 73 12.48 9.17 -5.61
C GLU A 73 13.42 7.98 -5.31
N PRO A 74 13.73 7.65 -4.05
CA PRO A 74 14.58 6.51 -3.70
C PRO A 74 14.03 5.15 -4.15
N LEU A 75 12.70 4.97 -4.17
CA LEU A 75 12.08 3.72 -4.67
C LEU A 75 12.48 3.41 -6.12
N LEU A 76 12.79 4.43 -6.93
CA LEU A 76 13.24 4.24 -8.31
C LEU A 76 14.55 3.45 -8.37
N VAL A 77 15.46 3.68 -7.43
CA VAL A 77 16.73 2.95 -7.31
C VAL A 77 16.46 1.49 -6.97
N LYS A 78 15.56 1.22 -6.01
CA LYS A 78 15.15 -0.15 -5.62
C LYS A 78 14.50 -0.93 -6.77
N PHE A 79 13.69 -0.28 -7.61
CA PHE A 79 13.15 -0.95 -8.80
C PHE A 79 14.22 -1.26 -9.85
N ARG A 80 15.25 -0.42 -9.99
CA ARG A 80 16.39 -0.70 -10.87
C ARG A 80 17.25 -1.84 -10.35
N GLU A 81 17.46 -1.93 -9.03
CA GLU A 81 18.09 -3.08 -8.37
C GLU A 81 17.30 -4.37 -8.63
N THR A 82 15.99 -4.33 -8.44
CA THR A 82 15.08 -5.47 -8.68
C THR A 82 15.15 -5.94 -10.14
N ARG A 83 15.10 -5.03 -11.10
CA ARG A 83 15.25 -5.37 -12.53
C ARG A 83 16.60 -6.02 -12.83
N THR A 84 17.67 -5.54 -12.18
CA THR A 84 19.02 -6.10 -12.34
C THR A 84 19.10 -7.49 -11.74
N TYR A 85 18.51 -7.70 -10.57
CA TYR A 85 18.34 -8.99 -9.93
C TYR A 85 17.59 -9.98 -10.85
N GLU A 86 16.46 -9.59 -11.41
CA GLU A 86 15.67 -10.44 -12.32
C GLU A 86 16.47 -10.86 -13.55
N LYS A 87 17.25 -9.94 -14.14
CA LYS A 87 18.16 -10.24 -15.25
C LYS A 87 19.24 -11.24 -14.86
N LYS A 88 19.88 -11.06 -13.69
CA LYS A 88 20.90 -11.98 -13.17
C LYS A 88 20.32 -13.37 -12.92
N LYS A 89 19.15 -13.45 -12.29
CA LYS A 89 18.42 -14.70 -12.06
C LYS A 89 18.07 -15.39 -13.37
N LYS A 90 17.50 -14.67 -14.35
CA LYS A 90 17.19 -15.22 -15.68
C LYS A 90 18.43 -15.73 -16.41
N LYS A 91 19.55 -14.99 -16.33
CA LYS A 91 20.84 -15.42 -16.91
C LYS A 91 21.36 -16.70 -16.27
N ALA A 92 21.29 -16.81 -14.93
CA ALA A 92 21.70 -18.01 -14.21
C ALA A 92 20.81 -19.22 -14.53
N MET A 93 19.49 -19.02 -14.59
CA MET A 93 18.51 -20.04 -15.00
C MET A 93 18.76 -20.53 -16.43
N SER A 94 19.01 -19.61 -17.36
CA SER A 94 19.31 -19.95 -18.77
C SER A 94 20.60 -20.76 -18.92
N LYS A 95 21.57 -20.56 -18.02
CA LYS A 95 22.82 -21.35 -17.97
C LYS A 95 22.68 -22.66 -17.17
N LYS A 96 21.49 -22.98 -16.65
CA LYS A 96 21.19 -24.15 -15.81
C LYS A 96 22.10 -24.30 -14.57
N ASN A 97 22.72 -23.21 -14.11
CA ASN A 97 23.58 -23.24 -12.92
C ASN A 97 22.73 -23.07 -11.66
N LYS A 98 22.36 -24.19 -11.02
CA LYS A 98 21.48 -24.23 -9.84
C LYS A 98 22.05 -23.47 -8.64
N ASN A 99 23.34 -23.68 -8.33
CA ASN A 99 24.00 -23.05 -7.18
C ASN A 99 23.98 -21.52 -7.27
N LEU A 100 24.22 -20.99 -8.47
CA LEU A 100 24.18 -19.54 -8.69
C LEU A 100 22.75 -18.99 -8.58
N VAL A 101 21.73 -19.74 -9.01
CA VAL A 101 20.33 -19.32 -8.89
C VAL A 101 19.92 -19.22 -7.43
N GLU A 102 20.33 -20.17 -6.60
CA GLU A 102 20.05 -20.16 -5.16
C GLU A 102 20.75 -18.99 -4.47
N CYS A 103 22.04 -18.80 -4.72
CA CYS A 103 22.81 -17.66 -4.19
C CYS A 103 22.26 -16.30 -4.64
N VAL A 104 21.78 -16.20 -5.89
CA VAL A 104 21.10 -14.98 -6.34
C VAL A 104 19.78 -14.84 -5.60
N SER A 105 19.01 -15.91 -5.42
CA SER A 105 17.67 -15.86 -4.81
C SER A 105 17.68 -15.36 -3.38
N THR A 106 18.70 -15.67 -2.57
CA THR A 106 18.87 -15.14 -1.21
C THR A 106 19.12 -13.63 -1.19
N ARG A 107 19.70 -13.07 -2.25
CA ARG A 107 19.99 -11.63 -2.39
C ARG A 107 18.86 -10.84 -3.03
N LYS A 108 17.61 -11.31 -2.91
CA LYS A 108 16.44 -10.60 -3.45
C LYS A 108 16.31 -9.23 -2.77
N PRO A 109 16.35 -8.12 -3.53
CA PRO A 109 16.17 -6.80 -2.92
C PRO A 109 14.73 -6.66 -2.44
N SER A 110 14.56 -6.25 -1.18
CA SER A 110 13.28 -5.81 -0.63
C SER A 110 13.21 -4.28 -0.59
N TYR A 111 12.01 -3.73 -0.63
CA TYR A 111 11.75 -2.31 -0.43
C TYR A 111 10.61 -2.14 0.57
N THR A 112 10.61 -1.03 1.30
CA THR A 112 9.53 -0.64 2.21
C THR A 112 8.78 0.58 1.66
N LEU A 113 7.53 0.77 2.08
CA LEU A 113 6.67 1.87 1.65
C LEU A 113 6.47 2.95 2.73
N ASP A 114 7.25 2.90 3.80
CA ASP A 114 7.12 3.76 4.99
C ASP A 114 7.21 5.24 4.60
N ARG A 115 8.29 5.63 3.93
CA ARG A 115 8.51 7.02 3.51
C ARG A 115 7.41 7.55 2.57
N PRO A 116 7.01 6.85 1.48
CA PRO A 116 5.87 7.25 0.67
C PRO A 116 4.57 7.43 1.45
N ILE A 117 4.30 6.59 2.45
CA ILE A 117 3.08 6.68 3.27
C ILE A 117 3.13 7.92 4.15
N LEU A 118 4.25 8.17 4.83
CA LEU A 118 4.45 9.34 5.69
C LEU A 118 4.39 10.66 4.90
N GLU A 119 4.97 10.69 3.69
CA GLU A 119 4.88 11.87 2.81
C GLU A 119 3.45 12.13 2.31
N ARG A 120 2.61 11.09 2.25
CA ARG A 120 1.21 11.20 1.79
C ARG A 120 0.24 11.59 2.89
N TYR A 121 0.46 11.06 4.09
CA TYR A 121 -0.39 11.26 5.26
C TYR A 121 0.49 11.77 6.40
N PRO A 122 0.76 13.09 6.43
CA PRO A 122 1.63 13.68 7.45
C PRO A 122 1.00 13.62 8.83
N THR A 123 -0.34 13.67 8.91
CA THR A 123 -1.09 13.56 10.16
C THR A 123 -1.80 12.22 10.25
N PHE A 124 -2.06 11.77 11.48
CA PHE A 124 -2.80 10.54 11.70
C PHE A 124 -4.26 10.62 11.25
N ILE A 125 -4.89 11.80 11.43
CA ILE A 125 -6.25 12.05 10.96
C ILE A 125 -6.32 11.90 9.43
N ASP A 126 -5.30 12.36 8.68
CA ASP A 126 -5.25 12.18 7.24
C ASP A 126 -5.14 10.71 6.83
N ALA A 127 -4.46 9.87 7.63
CA ALA A 127 -4.42 8.43 7.41
C ALA A 127 -5.79 7.78 7.67
N LEU A 128 -6.49 8.17 8.74
CA LEU A 128 -7.84 7.67 9.06
C LEU A 128 -8.86 8.00 7.97
N ARG A 129 -8.75 9.16 7.31
CA ARG A 129 -9.65 9.56 6.21
C ARG A 129 -9.57 8.69 4.96
N VAL A 130 -8.47 7.97 4.74
CA VAL A 130 -8.31 7.06 3.60
C VAL A 130 -8.59 5.61 3.98
N LEU A 131 -8.84 5.35 5.26
CA LEU A 131 -8.98 4.00 5.78
C LEU A 131 -10.19 3.25 5.23
N ASP A 132 -11.26 3.96 4.83
CA ASP A 132 -12.47 3.41 4.21
C ASP A 132 -12.15 2.54 2.97
N ASP A 133 -11.36 3.09 2.04
CA ASP A 133 -10.93 2.39 0.82
C ASP A 133 -9.94 1.26 1.14
N GLY A 134 -9.06 1.47 2.12
CA GLY A 134 -8.10 0.46 2.56
C GLY A 134 -8.78 -0.77 3.17
N LEU A 135 -9.72 -0.55 4.09
CA LEU A 135 -10.47 -1.60 4.78
C LEU A 135 -11.35 -2.37 3.81
N THR A 136 -12.06 -1.71 2.92
CA THR A 136 -12.88 -2.38 1.90
C THR A 136 -12.04 -3.30 1.02
N MET A 137 -10.88 -2.84 0.55
CA MET A 137 -9.97 -3.66 -0.25
C MET A 137 -9.39 -4.83 0.53
N VAL A 138 -8.92 -4.62 1.76
CA VAL A 138 -8.35 -5.71 2.57
C VAL A 138 -9.40 -6.79 2.88
N HIS A 139 -10.63 -6.41 3.22
CA HIS A 139 -11.72 -7.37 3.44
C HIS A 139 -12.12 -8.11 2.15
N LEU A 140 -12.06 -7.44 0.99
CA LEU A 140 -12.28 -8.10 -0.30
C LEU A 140 -11.22 -9.17 -0.54
N PHE A 141 -9.93 -8.82 -0.46
CA PHE A 141 -8.84 -9.77 -0.70
C PHE A 141 -8.78 -10.90 0.33
N ALA A 142 -9.23 -10.67 1.56
CA ALA A 142 -9.37 -11.71 2.57
C ALA A 142 -10.38 -12.80 2.19
N ALA A 143 -11.44 -12.44 1.46
CA ALA A 143 -12.49 -13.35 0.99
C ALA A 143 -12.17 -14.05 -0.34
N LEU A 144 -11.17 -13.57 -1.10
CA LEU A 144 -10.80 -14.14 -2.40
C LEU A 144 -9.99 -15.44 -2.27
N PRO A 145 -10.13 -16.39 -3.22
CA PRO A 145 -9.26 -17.55 -3.30
C PRO A 145 -7.87 -17.18 -3.83
N ALA A 146 -6.84 -17.92 -3.40
CA ALA A 146 -5.50 -17.82 -3.98
C ALA A 146 -5.49 -18.45 -5.37
N ILE A 147 -5.25 -17.63 -6.41
CA ILE A 147 -5.17 -18.10 -7.79
C ILE A 147 -3.80 -17.69 -8.36
N GLU A 148 -3.03 -18.68 -8.80
CA GLU A 148 -1.69 -18.48 -9.36
C GLU A 148 -1.71 -17.68 -10.67
N ARG A 149 -2.76 -17.83 -11.48
CA ARG A 149 -2.91 -17.13 -12.77
C ARG A 149 -2.82 -15.61 -12.63
N GLU A 150 -3.41 -15.06 -11.57
CA GLU A 150 -3.43 -13.62 -11.29
C GLU A 150 -2.30 -13.16 -10.35
N ASN A 151 -1.35 -14.04 -10.02
CA ASN A 151 -0.24 -13.78 -9.08
C ASN A 151 -0.69 -13.36 -7.67
N ILE A 152 -1.86 -13.82 -7.22
CA ILE A 152 -2.32 -13.58 -5.86
C ILE A 152 -1.65 -14.61 -4.94
N GLN A 153 -0.70 -14.14 -4.12
CA GLN A 153 0.05 -14.99 -3.20
C GLN A 153 -0.79 -15.33 -1.97
N VAL A 154 -0.71 -16.59 -1.53
CA VAL A 154 -1.37 -17.08 -0.31
C VAL A 154 -0.96 -16.25 0.91
N GLU A 155 0.31 -15.90 1.03
CA GLU A 155 0.87 -15.09 2.11
C GLU A 155 0.17 -13.72 2.25
N ARG A 156 -0.07 -13.03 1.12
CA ARG A 156 -0.77 -11.73 1.13
C ARG A 156 -2.21 -11.86 1.61
N ILE A 157 -2.92 -12.93 1.22
CA ILE A 157 -4.28 -13.18 1.69
C ILE A 157 -4.32 -13.38 3.20
N HIS A 158 -3.34 -14.13 3.76
CA HIS A 158 -3.25 -14.33 5.20
C HIS A 158 -2.94 -13.02 5.93
N ASN A 159 -2.06 -12.18 5.38
CA ASN A 159 -1.78 -10.86 5.94
C ASN A 159 -3.02 -9.96 5.92
N CYS A 160 -3.77 -9.94 4.80
CA CYS A 160 -5.03 -9.21 4.71
C CYS A 160 -6.06 -9.68 5.74
N ARG A 161 -6.19 -11.01 5.92
CA ARG A 161 -7.06 -11.60 6.96
C ARG A 161 -6.63 -11.14 8.35
N GLY A 162 -5.34 -11.23 8.67
CA GLY A 162 -4.78 -10.76 9.94
C GLY A 162 -5.11 -9.30 10.21
N LEU A 163 -4.77 -8.40 9.28
CA LEU A 163 -5.05 -6.97 9.39
C LEU A 163 -6.54 -6.64 9.53
N SER A 164 -7.41 -7.37 8.82
CA SER A 164 -8.87 -7.19 8.94
C SER A 164 -9.40 -7.59 10.31
N LEU A 165 -8.86 -8.67 10.89
CA LEU A 165 -9.25 -9.15 12.21
C LEU A 165 -8.71 -8.24 13.31
N GLU A 166 -7.47 -7.76 13.18
CA GLU A 166 -6.88 -6.72 14.04
C GLU A 166 -7.77 -5.48 14.13
N TRP A 167 -8.22 -4.98 12.97
CA TRP A 167 -9.15 -3.86 12.93
C TRP A 167 -10.49 -4.18 13.63
N GLN A 168 -11.09 -5.34 13.33
CA GLN A 168 -12.37 -5.73 13.93
C GLN A 168 -12.27 -5.91 15.45
N ALA A 169 -11.18 -6.49 15.95
CA ALA A 169 -10.96 -6.65 17.38
C ALA A 169 -10.77 -5.31 18.09
N TYR A 170 -10.04 -4.36 17.48
CA TYR A 170 -9.93 -3.00 17.98
C TYR A 170 -11.31 -2.33 18.11
N VAL A 171 -12.14 -2.43 17.06
CA VAL A 171 -13.49 -1.83 17.06
C VAL A 171 -14.40 -2.50 18.11
N SER A 172 -14.30 -3.83 18.25
CA SER A 172 -15.04 -4.61 19.25
C SER A 172 -14.68 -4.15 20.67
N ARG A 173 -13.38 -4.09 20.99
CA ARG A 173 -12.88 -3.70 22.32
C ARG A 173 -13.24 -2.27 22.72
N THR A 174 -13.20 -1.35 21.76
CA THR A 174 -13.44 0.07 22.01
C THR A 174 -14.92 0.45 21.95
N HIS A 175 -15.80 -0.48 21.53
CA HIS A 175 -17.22 -0.23 21.31
C HIS A 175 -17.51 1.01 20.45
N LYS A 176 -16.68 1.24 19.42
CA LYS A 176 -16.76 2.42 18.54
C LYS A 176 -17.67 2.24 17.31
N LEU A 177 -18.32 1.10 17.18
CA LEU A 177 -19.27 0.83 16.09
C LEU A 177 -20.57 1.64 16.30
N ARG A 178 -21.00 2.38 15.28
CA ARG A 178 -22.20 3.25 15.33
C ARG A 178 -23.36 2.70 14.53
N LYS A 179 -23.10 2.30 13.29
CA LYS A 179 -24.14 1.81 12.36
C LYS A 179 -23.64 0.57 11.64
N ALA A 180 -24.56 -0.35 11.38
CA ALA A 180 -24.34 -1.49 10.51
C ALA A 180 -25.54 -1.64 9.56
N PHE A 181 -25.27 -1.94 8.31
CA PHE A 181 -26.31 -2.14 7.29
C PHE A 181 -25.97 -3.33 6.41
N ILE A 182 -26.90 -4.28 6.30
CA ILE A 182 -26.74 -5.48 5.47
C ILE A 182 -27.34 -5.20 4.10
N SER A 183 -26.56 -5.47 3.05
CA SER A 183 -26.96 -5.31 1.66
C SER A 183 -26.71 -6.61 0.88
N VAL A 184 -27.20 -6.66 -0.36
CA VAL A 184 -26.89 -7.73 -1.31
C VAL A 184 -25.38 -7.82 -1.58
N LYS A 185 -24.66 -6.70 -1.58
CA LYS A 185 -23.22 -6.64 -1.84
C LYS A 185 -22.35 -7.16 -0.67
N GLY A 186 -22.89 -7.14 0.54
CA GLY A 186 -22.13 -7.38 1.77
C GLY A 186 -22.68 -6.57 2.94
N ILE A 187 -21.89 -6.48 4.00
CA ILE A 187 -22.23 -5.79 5.24
C ILE A 187 -21.44 -4.48 5.31
N TYR A 188 -22.14 -3.36 5.42
CA TYR A 188 -21.55 -2.05 5.66
C TYR A 188 -21.44 -1.81 7.16
N TYR A 189 -20.26 -1.42 7.61
CA TYR A 189 -20.00 -1.00 8.99
C TYR A 189 -19.59 0.46 9.01
N GLN A 190 -20.02 1.16 10.05
CA GLN A 190 -19.61 2.54 10.34
C GLN A 190 -19.10 2.61 11.78
N ALA A 191 -17.83 2.95 11.95
CA ALA A 191 -17.22 3.21 13.26
C ALA A 191 -16.76 4.67 13.37
N GLU A 192 -16.70 5.17 14.60
CA GLU A 192 -16.23 6.52 14.90
C GLU A 192 -14.91 6.43 15.68
N VAL A 193 -13.80 6.81 15.03
CA VAL A 193 -12.45 6.76 15.60
C VAL A 193 -11.85 8.15 15.57
N GLU A 194 -11.45 8.69 16.73
CA GLU A 194 -10.88 10.04 16.87
C GLU A 194 -11.70 11.15 16.19
N GLY A 195 -13.02 11.06 16.25
CA GLY A 195 -13.94 12.02 15.62
C GLY A 195 -14.13 11.84 14.11
N GLN A 196 -13.42 10.92 13.47
CA GLN A 196 -13.61 10.56 12.07
C GLN A 196 -14.57 9.38 11.96
N LYS A 197 -15.58 9.52 11.10
CA LYS A 197 -16.49 8.42 10.73
C LYS A 197 -15.84 7.62 9.62
N ILE A 198 -15.64 6.33 9.87
CA ILE A 198 -14.98 5.39 8.96
C ILE A 198 -16.02 4.38 8.52
N THR A 199 -16.24 4.28 7.21
CA THR A 199 -17.22 3.37 6.60
C THR A 199 -16.54 2.35 5.71
N TRP A 200 -16.76 1.06 5.99
CA TRP A 200 -16.22 0.00 5.15
C TRP A 200 -17.26 -1.09 4.87
N LEU A 201 -17.02 -1.82 3.78
CA LEU A 201 -17.82 -2.93 3.30
C LEU A 201 -17.04 -4.22 3.50
N THR A 202 -17.68 -5.18 4.16
CA THR A 202 -17.20 -6.56 4.26
C THR A 202 -18.06 -7.42 3.34
N PRO A 203 -17.46 -8.14 2.36
CA PRO A 203 -18.22 -9.02 1.48
C PRO A 203 -18.82 -10.19 2.26
N HIS A 204 -19.91 -10.75 1.76
CA HIS A 204 -20.43 -12.02 2.26
C HIS A 204 -19.40 -13.13 2.05
N ALA A 205 -19.31 -14.06 2.99
CA ALA A 205 -18.40 -15.21 2.95
C ALA A 205 -18.86 -16.28 1.94
N LEU A 206 -18.94 -15.87 0.67
CA LEU A 206 -19.36 -16.69 -0.47
C LEU A 206 -18.19 -16.79 -1.46
N GLN A 207 -18.15 -17.90 -2.19
CA GLN A 207 -17.15 -18.08 -3.24
C GLN A 207 -17.35 -17.05 -4.35
N GLN A 208 -16.35 -16.19 -4.53
CA GLN A 208 -16.37 -15.13 -5.53
C GLN A 208 -15.85 -15.63 -6.87
N VAL A 209 -16.54 -15.25 -7.96
CA VAL A 209 -16.05 -15.46 -9.33
C VAL A 209 -15.24 -14.23 -9.75
N MET A 210 -14.03 -14.47 -10.26
CA MET A 210 -13.09 -13.42 -10.64
C MET A 210 -13.30 -12.99 -12.10
N PRO A 211 -13.75 -11.75 -12.36
CA PRO A 211 -13.93 -11.27 -13.73
C PRO A 211 -12.58 -11.02 -14.43
N GLN A 212 -12.50 -11.36 -15.72
CA GLN A 212 -11.26 -11.20 -16.50
C GLN A 212 -10.97 -9.75 -16.91
N ASP A 213 -11.96 -8.86 -16.84
CA ASP A 213 -11.83 -7.46 -17.27
C ASP A 213 -11.04 -6.59 -16.28
N VAL A 214 -10.73 -7.11 -15.09
CA VAL A 214 -10.08 -6.36 -14.01
C VAL A 214 -8.55 -6.54 -14.04
N ASP A 215 -7.81 -5.42 -14.00
CA ASP A 215 -6.34 -5.47 -13.90
C ASP A 215 -5.89 -5.70 -12.44
N TYR A 216 -5.76 -6.97 -12.05
CA TYR A 216 -5.33 -7.38 -10.72
C TYR A 216 -3.92 -6.89 -10.35
N LYS A 217 -3.04 -6.63 -11.32
CA LYS A 217 -1.68 -6.13 -11.03
C LYS A 217 -1.73 -4.73 -10.44
N ILE A 218 -2.68 -3.90 -10.88
CA ILE A 218 -2.94 -2.60 -10.31
C ILE A 218 -3.55 -2.76 -8.91
N MET A 219 -4.56 -3.62 -8.77
CA MET A 219 -5.20 -3.85 -7.46
C MET A 219 -4.22 -4.35 -6.39
N LEU A 220 -3.30 -5.27 -6.73
CA LEU A 220 -2.26 -5.76 -5.82
C LEU A 220 -1.28 -4.66 -5.38
N THR A 221 -1.09 -3.63 -6.19
CA THR A 221 -0.22 -2.50 -5.84
C THR A 221 -0.90 -1.51 -4.92
N PHE A 222 -2.22 -1.34 -5.06
CA PHE A 222 -3.03 -0.62 -4.07
C PHE A 222 -3.10 -1.40 -2.75
N LEU A 223 -3.31 -2.72 -2.82
CA LEU A 223 -3.32 -3.59 -1.65
C LEU A 223 -2.03 -3.46 -0.84
N GLU A 224 -0.87 -3.53 -1.50
CA GLU A 224 0.44 -3.40 -0.84
C GLU A 224 0.62 -2.05 -0.12
N LEU A 225 0.06 -0.97 -0.68
CA LEU A 225 0.04 0.33 -0.02
C LEU A 225 -0.89 0.32 1.20
N TYR A 226 -2.09 -0.25 1.06
CA TYR A 226 -3.09 -0.31 2.13
C TYR A 226 -2.71 -1.25 3.27
N GLU A 227 -2.03 -2.37 2.99
CA GLU A 227 -1.47 -3.28 4.00
C GLU A 227 -0.51 -2.54 4.92
N ASN A 228 0.42 -1.78 4.34
CA ASN A 228 1.38 -0.99 5.12
C ASN A 228 0.69 0.16 5.87
N LEU A 229 -0.28 0.85 5.24
CA LEU A 229 -1.06 1.91 5.89
C LEU A 229 -1.83 1.38 7.11
N LEU A 230 -2.53 0.25 6.95
CA LEU A 230 -3.27 -0.41 8.03
C LEU A 230 -2.33 -0.88 9.13
N GLY A 231 -1.15 -1.40 8.80
CA GLY A 231 -0.12 -1.74 9.79
C GLY A 231 0.27 -0.53 10.66
N PHE A 232 0.51 0.64 10.05
CA PHE A 232 0.80 1.88 10.80
C PHE A 232 -0.38 2.34 11.65
N VAL A 233 -1.60 2.28 11.11
CA VAL A 233 -2.81 2.70 11.81
C VAL A 233 -3.09 1.78 13.00
N ASN A 234 -3.10 0.46 12.79
CA ASN A 234 -3.29 -0.53 13.84
C ASN A 234 -2.21 -0.38 14.93
N PHE A 235 -0.94 -0.21 14.56
CA PHE A 235 0.12 0.02 15.55
C PHE A 235 -0.18 1.23 16.46
N LYS A 236 -0.57 2.38 15.89
CA LYS A 236 -0.90 3.57 16.69
C LYS A 236 -2.17 3.37 17.53
N LEU A 237 -3.19 2.72 16.96
CA LEU A 237 -4.44 2.45 17.65
C LEU A 237 -4.28 1.47 18.82
N TYR A 238 -3.50 0.40 18.66
CA TYR A 238 -3.21 -0.54 19.74
C TYR A 238 -2.37 0.11 20.84
N ASN A 239 -1.37 0.92 20.49
CA ASN A 239 -0.62 1.72 21.45
C ASN A 239 -1.52 2.71 22.21
N SER A 240 -2.55 3.27 21.58
CA SER A 240 -3.51 4.16 22.27
C SER A 240 -4.33 3.46 23.35
N ILE A 241 -4.47 2.13 23.28
CA ILE A 241 -5.14 1.29 24.28
C ILE A 241 -4.10 0.58 25.19
N ASN A 242 -2.80 0.92 25.07
CA ASN A 242 -1.69 0.27 25.78
C ASN A 242 -1.55 -1.23 25.50
N LEU A 243 -1.95 -1.69 24.31
CA LEU A 243 -1.78 -3.09 23.89
C LEU A 243 -0.51 -3.25 23.05
N LYS A 244 0.19 -4.38 23.23
CA LYS A 244 1.34 -4.75 22.40
C LYS A 244 0.89 -5.03 20.97
N TYR A 245 1.67 -4.57 19.99
CA TYR A 245 1.46 -4.83 18.57
C TYR A 245 2.73 -5.43 17.95
N PRO A 246 2.63 -6.48 17.11
CA PRO A 246 1.42 -7.20 16.71
C PRO A 246 0.81 -8.03 17.86
N PRO A 247 -0.51 -8.27 17.87
CA PRO A 247 -1.15 -9.03 18.92
C PRO A 247 -0.72 -10.50 18.88
N ILE A 248 -0.41 -11.07 20.04
CA ILE A 248 0.00 -12.46 20.18
C ILE A 248 -1.25 -13.33 20.17
N LEU A 249 -1.45 -14.12 19.12
CA LEU A 249 -2.59 -15.02 18.99
C LEU A 249 -2.23 -16.43 19.44
N ASP A 250 -3.09 -17.02 20.27
CA ASP A 250 -2.98 -18.43 20.65
C ASP A 250 -3.10 -19.36 19.43
N PRO A 251 -2.09 -20.20 19.14
CA PRO A 251 -2.08 -21.08 17.97
C PRO A 251 -3.28 -22.05 17.92
N ARG A 252 -3.81 -22.45 19.08
CA ARG A 252 -4.97 -23.36 19.22
C ARG A 252 -6.29 -22.71 18.82
N LEU A 253 -6.47 -21.43 19.17
CA LEU A 253 -7.66 -20.69 18.80
C LEU A 253 -7.61 -20.29 17.32
N LYS A 254 -6.39 -20.04 16.81
CA LYS A 254 -6.12 -19.81 15.39
C LYS A 254 -6.42 -21.05 14.51
N SER A 255 -6.09 -22.25 14.98
CA SER A 255 -6.39 -23.49 14.25
C SER A 255 -7.88 -23.84 14.23
N SER A 256 -8.64 -23.34 15.21
CA SER A 256 -10.09 -23.55 15.32
C SER A 256 -10.92 -22.58 14.46
N ALA A 257 -10.27 -21.78 13.59
CA ALA A 257 -10.88 -20.77 12.72
C ALA A 257 -11.75 -19.72 13.47
N SER A 258 -11.55 -19.59 14.79
CA SER A 258 -12.19 -18.60 15.63
C SER A 258 -11.23 -17.43 15.86
N ASP A 259 -10.58 -16.98 14.78
CA ASP A 259 -9.48 -16.01 14.85
C ASP A 259 -9.94 -14.69 15.50
N LEU A 260 -11.17 -14.26 15.22
CA LEU A 260 -11.75 -13.06 15.83
C LEU A 260 -11.99 -13.24 17.33
N TYR A 261 -12.49 -14.40 17.76
CA TYR A 261 -12.72 -14.70 19.18
C TYR A 261 -11.39 -14.80 19.95
N ALA A 262 -10.39 -15.44 19.34
CA ALA A 262 -9.03 -15.53 19.87
C ALA A 262 -8.43 -14.16 20.14
N LEU A 263 -8.57 -13.28 19.14
CA LEU A 263 -8.03 -11.94 19.22
C LEU A 263 -8.81 -11.06 20.21
N THR A 264 -10.13 -11.21 20.26
CA THR A 264 -10.98 -10.51 21.23
C THR A 264 -10.60 -10.91 22.66
N ARG A 265 -10.43 -12.21 22.93
CA ARG A 265 -9.94 -12.75 24.22
C ARG A 265 -8.55 -12.22 24.59
N TYR A 266 -7.62 -12.20 23.63
CA TYR A 266 -6.28 -11.65 23.86
C TYR A 266 -6.35 -10.17 24.26
N VAL A 267 -7.14 -9.40 23.51
CA VAL A 267 -7.33 -7.95 23.73
C VAL A 267 -8.10 -7.65 25.03
N GLU A 268 -8.94 -8.59 25.50
CA GLU A 268 -9.59 -8.53 26.81
C GLU A 268 -8.59 -8.83 27.94
N ASN A 269 -7.81 -9.91 27.83
CA ASN A 269 -6.87 -10.37 28.86
C ASN A 269 -5.63 -9.47 29.01
N ALA A 270 -5.15 -8.86 27.94
CA ALA A 270 -3.96 -8.00 27.96
C ALA A 270 -4.15 -6.68 28.72
N GLY A 271 -5.36 -6.38 29.22
CA GLY A 271 -5.59 -5.30 30.17
C GLY A 271 -4.99 -5.52 31.56
N ASP A 272 -4.59 -6.75 31.90
CA ASP A 272 -4.17 -7.12 33.26
C ASP A 272 -2.65 -7.34 33.43
N GLU A 273 -1.84 -7.38 32.36
CA GLU A 273 -0.39 -7.70 32.45
C GLU A 273 0.50 -6.58 31.88
N ASN A 274 0.94 -5.68 32.75
CA ASN A 274 1.95 -4.67 32.43
C ASN A 274 3.37 -5.24 32.63
N GLU A 275 4.03 -5.68 31.55
CA GLU A 275 5.49 -5.91 31.56
C GLU A 275 6.13 -5.55 30.20
N ASP A 276 7.00 -4.54 30.20
CA ASP A 276 7.62 -3.94 29.00
C ASP A 276 8.88 -4.72 28.54
N ASP A 277 8.81 -5.42 27.41
CA ASP A 277 9.93 -6.18 26.82
C ASP A 277 10.89 -5.33 25.96
N LYS A 278 12.11 -5.86 25.78
CA LYS A 278 13.24 -5.22 25.06
C LYS A 278 12.95 -4.89 23.59
N GLU A 279 12.07 -5.63 22.91
CA GLU A 279 11.73 -5.39 21.49
C GLU A 279 10.88 -4.12 21.30
N THR A 280 10.00 -3.82 22.25
CA THR A 280 9.21 -2.59 22.28
C THR A 280 10.13 -1.36 22.40
N ARG A 281 11.27 -1.49 23.10
CA ARG A 281 12.29 -0.43 23.19
C ARG A 281 13.03 -0.22 21.86
N ALA A 282 13.32 -1.28 21.10
CA ALA A 282 13.98 -1.17 19.80
C ALA A 282 13.10 -0.46 18.76
N CYS A 283 11.80 -0.78 18.71
CA CYS A 283 10.84 -0.08 17.85
C CYS A 283 10.63 1.39 18.29
N LYS A 284 10.45 1.65 19.59
CA LYS A 284 10.39 3.04 20.13
C LYS A 284 11.64 3.85 19.76
N THR A 285 12.82 3.24 19.71
CA THR A 285 14.09 3.89 19.33
C THR A 285 14.20 4.17 17.83
N LEU A 286 13.66 3.30 16.97
CA LEU A 286 13.59 3.51 15.52
C LEU A 286 12.61 4.64 15.17
N PHE A 287 11.51 4.77 15.90
CA PHE A 287 10.51 5.83 15.68
C PHE A 287 10.86 7.18 16.33
N LYS A 288 11.62 7.20 17.44
CA LYS A 288 12.24 8.45 17.96
C LYS A 288 13.23 9.11 16.99
N LYS A 289 13.81 8.36 16.06
CA LYS A 289 14.65 8.94 14.98
C LYS A 289 13.83 9.60 13.87
N HIS A 290 12.51 9.41 13.87
CA HIS A 290 11.55 10.00 12.94
C HIS A 290 10.43 10.70 13.71
N ASP A 291 10.79 11.69 14.53
CA ASP A 291 9.89 12.57 15.27
C ASP A 291 9.09 13.48 14.32
N ILE A 292 8.12 12.91 13.60
CA ILE A 292 7.12 13.66 12.82
C ILE A 292 5.69 13.21 13.16
N LEU A 293 5.48 12.13 13.94
CA LEU A 293 4.14 11.59 14.22
C LEU A 293 3.76 11.44 15.70
N LEU A 294 4.65 11.81 16.63
CA LEU A 294 4.40 11.66 18.07
C LEU A 294 4.05 12.98 18.79
N GLU A 295 4.20 14.13 18.13
CA GLU A 295 3.86 15.44 18.71
C GLU A 295 3.00 16.26 17.74
N SER A 296 1.75 15.83 17.54
CA SER A 296 0.61 16.69 17.14
C SER A 296 -0.67 15.85 17.09
#